data_AF-A0A5N6F9B4-F1
#
_entry.id   AF-A0A5N6F9B4-F1
#
_cell.length_a   1.000
_cell.length_b   1.000
_cell.length_c   1.000
_cell.angle_alpha   90.00
_cell.angle_beta   90.00
_cell.angle_gamma   90.00
#
_symmetry.space_group_name_H-M   'P 1'
#
loop_
_entity.id
_entity.type
_entity.pdbx_description
1 polymer ?
#
loop_
_entity_poly.entity_id
_entity_poly.type
_entity_poly.pdbx_seq_one_letter_code
_entity_poly.pdbx_strand_id
1 'polypeptide(L)'
;MMGAAVALQVLLAPQLVSIDQASSQQTAVSVKASIQNPSNEPVTMLKWGTPFDPKAGILGVFQVQDETDGQAVPLDTIKFSRKLPPAADDLLEIAPESTVDTVVTLPPMPLQSGHDFSIRAQGRWHAVWETPVSDIHNDKLEQLSDADRGDFESNTVQFRIE
;
A
#
# COMPACT_ATOMS: atom_id res chain seq x y z
N MET A 1 6.11 22.80 -13.64
CA MET A 1 5.14 21.76 -14.05
C MET A 1 4.60 21.17 -12.76
N MET A 2 3.43 21.61 -12.30
CA MET A 2 2.72 20.94 -11.20
C MET A 2 2.22 19.62 -11.78
N GLY A 3 2.76 18.49 -11.32
CA GLY A 3 2.28 17.16 -11.73
C GLY A 3 0.81 17.03 -11.32
N ALA A 4 -0.01 16.44 -12.18
CA ALA A 4 -1.38 16.13 -11.85
C ALA A 4 -1.40 15.28 -10.57
N ALA A 5 -2.25 15.65 -9.63
CA ALA A 5 -2.44 14.83 -8.44
C ALA A 5 -3.07 13.51 -8.89
N VAL A 6 -2.40 12.40 -8.64
CA VAL A 6 -2.95 11.06 -8.89
C VAL A 6 -4.25 10.94 -8.10
N ALA A 7 -5.37 10.71 -8.78
CA ALA A 7 -6.70 10.70 -8.16
C ALA A 7 -7.01 9.43 -7.35
N LEU A 8 -6.12 8.43 -7.36
CA LEU A 8 -6.30 7.19 -6.60
C LEU A 8 -6.25 7.43 -5.10
N GLN A 9 -7.19 6.82 -4.37
CA GLN A 9 -7.28 6.91 -2.91
C GLN A 9 -6.95 5.58 -2.28
N VAL A 10 -6.05 5.57 -1.30
CA VAL A 10 -5.73 4.37 -0.50
C VAL A 10 -6.53 4.40 0.79
N LEU A 11 -7.21 3.31 1.10
CA LEU A 11 -8.00 3.16 2.33
C LEU A 11 -7.60 1.89 3.07
N LEU A 12 -7.54 1.95 4.38
CA LEU A 12 -7.42 0.79 5.25
C LEU A 12 -8.76 0.54 5.93
N ALA A 13 -9.17 -0.72 5.98
CA ALA A 13 -10.39 -1.11 6.68
C ALA A 13 -10.26 -0.81 8.18
N PRO A 14 -11.32 -0.33 8.86
CA PRO A 14 -11.26 0.02 10.28
C PRO A 14 -10.93 -1.14 11.22
N GLN A 15 -11.12 -2.38 10.76
CA GLN A 15 -10.88 -3.59 11.53
C GLN A 15 -9.72 -4.39 10.91
N LEU A 16 -8.85 -4.89 11.77
CA LEU A 16 -7.80 -5.82 11.36
C LEU A 16 -8.41 -7.14 10.91
N VAL A 17 -7.75 -7.79 9.95
CA VAL A 17 -8.14 -9.11 9.43
C VAL A 17 -7.71 -10.21 10.40
N SER A 18 -6.48 -10.13 10.92
CA SER A 18 -5.97 -11.04 11.95
C SER A 18 -4.92 -10.37 12.81
N ILE A 19 -4.77 -10.91 14.03
CA ILE A 19 -3.71 -10.60 14.98
C ILE A 19 -3.17 -11.94 15.46
N ASP A 20 -1.95 -12.28 15.05
CA ASP A 20 -1.33 -13.58 15.31
C ASP A 20 -0.16 -13.40 16.28
N GLN A 21 -0.37 -13.69 17.56
CA GLN A 21 0.64 -13.59 18.61
C GLN A 21 1.56 -14.82 18.56
N ALA A 22 2.77 -14.66 18.01
CA ALA A 22 3.78 -15.72 17.97
C ALA A 22 4.50 -15.88 19.32
N SER A 23 4.65 -14.77 20.07
CA SER A 23 5.13 -14.75 21.45
C SER A 23 4.60 -13.50 22.17
N SER A 24 4.85 -13.35 23.47
CA SER A 24 4.42 -12.19 24.27
C SER A 24 4.94 -10.84 23.77
N GLN A 25 5.86 -10.81 22.81
CA GLN A 25 6.48 -9.61 22.25
C GLN A 25 6.61 -9.66 20.72
N GLN A 26 5.97 -10.59 20.04
CA GLN A 26 6.01 -10.67 18.57
C GLN A 26 4.64 -11.04 18.04
N THR A 27 4.00 -10.05 17.42
CA THR A 27 2.63 -10.17 16.93
C THR A 27 2.61 -9.79 15.45
N ALA A 28 2.12 -10.68 14.60
CA ALA A 28 1.85 -10.38 13.20
C ALA A 28 0.43 -9.81 13.08
N VAL A 29 0.26 -8.82 12.20
CA VAL A 29 -1.02 -8.16 11.97
C VAL A 29 -1.35 -8.20 10.49
N SER A 30 -2.56 -8.61 10.16
CA SER A 30 -3.09 -8.53 8.80
C SER A 30 -4.09 -7.40 8.70
N VAL A 31 -3.89 -6.50 7.73
CA VAL A 31 -4.78 -5.36 7.46
C VAL A 31 -5.37 -5.48 6.06
N LYS A 32 -6.66 -5.17 5.92
CA LYS A 32 -7.29 -5.05 4.61
C LYS A 32 -7.05 -3.63 4.09
N ALA A 33 -6.48 -3.54 2.90
CA ALA A 33 -6.23 -2.30 2.18
C ALA A 33 -7.03 -2.26 0.87
N SER A 34 -7.41 -1.07 0.46
CA SER A 34 -8.21 -0.84 -0.75
C SER A 34 -7.62 0.32 -1.53
N ILE A 35 -7.71 0.25 -2.86
CA ILE A 35 -7.45 1.39 -3.74
C ILE A 35 -8.75 1.70 -4.48
N GLN A 36 -9.21 2.94 -4.36
CA GLN A 36 -10.37 3.45 -5.07
C GLN A 36 -9.93 4.28 -6.27
N ASN A 37 -10.54 4.00 -7.41
CA ASN A 37 -10.52 4.86 -8.58
C ASN A 37 -11.81 5.72 -8.60
N PRO A 38 -11.72 7.03 -8.33
CA PRO A 38 -12.90 7.91 -8.38
C PRO A 38 -13.20 8.45 -9.78
N SER A 39 -12.35 8.22 -10.80
CA SER A 39 -12.61 8.71 -12.15
C SER A 39 -13.66 7.87 -12.87
N ASN A 40 -14.27 8.48 -13.89
CA ASN A 40 -15.15 7.81 -14.84
C ASN A 40 -14.41 7.04 -15.94
N GLU A 41 -13.07 7.11 -15.96
CA GLU A 41 -12.19 6.35 -16.85
C GLU A 41 -11.45 5.24 -16.07
N PRO A 42 -11.07 4.13 -16.74
CA PRO A 42 -10.22 3.11 -16.14
C PRO A 42 -8.82 3.67 -15.85
N VAL A 43 -8.22 3.19 -14.77
CA VAL A 43 -6.85 3.57 -14.38
C VAL A 43 -6.00 2.32 -14.27
N THR A 44 -4.81 2.35 -14.84
CA THR A 44 -3.80 1.32 -14.63
C THR A 44 -2.65 1.87 -13.81
N MET A 45 -2.18 1.11 -12.83
CA MET A 45 -1.08 1.52 -11.96
C MET A 45 -0.04 0.42 -11.79
N LEU A 46 1.20 0.80 -11.46
CA LEU A 46 2.18 -0.13 -10.93
C LEU A 46 1.90 -0.42 -9.45
N LYS A 47 1.85 -1.71 -9.09
CA LYS A 47 1.68 -2.17 -7.70
C LYS A 47 2.87 -1.85 -6.81
N TRP A 48 4.04 -1.57 -7.37
CA TRP A 48 5.30 -1.42 -6.63
C TRP A 48 5.23 -0.33 -5.56
N GLY A 49 5.63 -0.66 -4.32
CA GLY A 49 5.63 0.30 -3.22
C GLY A 49 4.23 0.74 -2.78
N THR A 50 3.19 -0.04 -3.10
CA THR A 50 1.80 0.18 -2.70
C THR A 50 1.31 -0.99 -1.84
N PRO A 51 0.14 -0.93 -1.19
CA PRO A 51 -0.45 -2.09 -0.52
C PRO A 51 -0.66 -3.31 -1.43
N PHE A 52 -0.74 -3.11 -2.75
CA PHE A 52 -0.87 -4.19 -3.74
C PHE A 52 0.47 -4.80 -4.17
N ASP A 53 1.60 -4.28 -3.67
CA ASP A 53 2.90 -4.92 -3.84
C ASP A 53 2.89 -6.25 -3.07
N PRO A 54 3.23 -7.39 -3.68
CA PRO A 54 3.36 -8.66 -2.96
C PRO A 54 4.34 -8.63 -1.77
N LYS A 55 5.21 -7.60 -1.71
CA LYS A 55 6.17 -7.38 -0.61
C LYS A 55 5.81 -6.17 0.26
N ALA A 56 4.60 -5.61 0.15
CA ALA A 56 4.22 -4.35 0.80
C ALA A 56 4.54 -4.30 2.31
N GLY A 57 4.31 -5.42 3.02
CA GLY A 57 4.55 -5.53 4.46
C GLY A 57 6.00 -5.33 4.91
N ILE A 58 6.98 -5.43 4.00
CA ILE A 58 8.42 -5.28 4.30
C ILE A 58 9.12 -4.19 3.47
N LEU A 59 8.36 -3.39 2.71
CA LEU A 59 8.90 -2.32 1.86
C LEU A 59 8.73 -0.92 2.46
N GLY A 60 8.27 -0.83 3.71
CA GLY A 60 8.03 0.45 4.38
C GLY A 60 6.75 1.16 3.92
N VAL A 61 5.82 0.43 3.30
CA VAL A 61 4.49 0.95 2.90
C VAL A 61 3.64 1.23 4.13
N PHE A 62 3.82 0.46 5.21
CA PHE A 62 3.04 0.59 6.44
C PHE A 62 3.88 1.19 7.56
N GLN A 63 3.27 2.10 8.30
CA GLN A 63 3.80 2.63 9.55
C GLN A 63 2.87 2.22 10.68
N VAL A 64 3.47 1.82 11.79
CA VAL A 64 2.74 1.48 13.02
C VAL A 64 3.26 2.35 14.15
N GLN A 65 2.34 2.92 14.90
CA GLN A 65 2.60 3.83 16.00
C GLN A 65 1.99 3.23 17.27
N ASP A 66 2.75 3.21 18.35
CA ASP A 66 2.21 3.00 19.70
C ASP A 66 1.65 4.35 20.17
N GLU A 67 0.34 4.39 20.37
CA GLU A 67 -0.38 5.59 20.80
C GLU A 67 -0.32 5.75 22.33
N THR A 68 0.08 4.70 23.05
CA THR A 68 0.16 4.68 24.51
C THR A 68 1.42 5.38 25.00
N ASP A 69 2.57 5.12 24.36
CA ASP A 69 3.86 5.74 24.68
C ASP A 69 4.34 6.78 23.65
N GLY A 70 3.61 6.91 22.51
CA GLY A 70 3.91 7.85 21.46
C GLY A 70 5.14 7.47 20.63
N GLN A 71 5.59 6.22 20.63
CA GLN A 71 6.73 5.74 19.84
C GLN A 71 6.31 5.00 18.56
N ALA A 72 7.09 5.20 17.50
CA ALA A 72 6.93 4.38 16.29
C ALA A 72 7.35 2.94 16.60
N VAL A 73 6.50 1.97 16.24
CA VAL A 73 6.84 0.55 16.38
C VAL A 73 7.84 0.20 15.27
N PRO A 74 9.00 -0.38 15.62
CA PRO A 74 10.01 -0.71 14.62
C PRO A 74 9.50 -1.81 13.67
N LEU A 75 9.55 -1.50 12.38
CA LEU A 75 9.33 -2.44 11.28
C LEU A 75 10.59 -2.49 10.42
N ASP A 76 11.21 -3.66 10.34
CA ASP A 76 12.34 -3.87 9.45
C ASP A 76 11.88 -3.78 8.00
N THR A 77 12.56 -2.93 7.23
CA THR A 77 12.27 -2.73 5.81
C THR A 77 13.48 -3.13 4.97
N ILE A 78 13.21 -3.65 3.78
CA ILE A 78 14.24 -3.97 2.80
C ILE A 78 14.19 -3.01 1.62
N LYS A 79 15.35 -2.66 1.09
CA LYS A 79 15.44 -1.98 -0.21
C LYS A 79 15.39 -3.05 -1.30
N PHE A 80 14.41 -2.94 -2.19
CA PHE A 80 14.21 -3.91 -3.27
C PHE A 80 14.34 -3.25 -4.63
N SER A 81 15.27 -3.74 -5.45
CA SER A 81 15.45 -3.26 -6.83
C SER A 81 14.46 -3.95 -7.76
N ARG A 82 13.80 -3.15 -8.61
CA ARG A 82 12.85 -3.64 -9.62
C ARG A 82 13.49 -3.66 -11.00
N LYS A 83 13.20 -4.69 -11.78
CA LYS A 83 13.65 -4.81 -13.18
C LYS A 83 12.66 -4.08 -14.08
N LEU A 84 13.16 -3.36 -15.07
CA LEU A 84 12.35 -2.77 -16.15
C LEU A 84 12.50 -3.59 -17.45
N PRO A 85 11.45 -3.64 -18.31
CA PRO A 85 10.09 -3.16 -18.02
C PRO A 85 9.40 -4.00 -16.93
N PRO A 86 8.38 -3.47 -16.25
CA PRO A 86 7.56 -4.23 -15.29
C PRO A 86 6.90 -5.45 -15.97
N ALA A 87 6.66 -6.51 -15.20
CA ALA A 87 5.87 -7.64 -15.69
C ALA A 87 4.37 -7.28 -15.75
N ALA A 88 3.58 -8.02 -16.53
CA ALA A 88 2.13 -7.81 -16.58
C ALA A 88 1.47 -7.93 -15.19
N ASP A 89 1.96 -8.86 -14.36
CA ASP A 89 1.48 -9.05 -12.98
C ASP A 89 1.88 -7.91 -12.03
N ASP A 90 2.79 -7.01 -12.42
CA ASP A 90 3.12 -5.80 -11.67
C ASP A 90 2.11 -4.67 -11.92
N LEU A 91 1.27 -4.80 -12.96
CA LEU A 91 0.24 -3.83 -13.33
C LEU A 91 -1.10 -4.21 -12.69
N LEU A 92 -1.85 -3.19 -12.32
CA LEU A 92 -3.21 -3.31 -11.79
C LEU A 92 -4.10 -2.31 -12.53
N GLU A 93 -5.06 -2.84 -13.30
CA GLU A 93 -6.16 -2.03 -13.82
C GLU A 93 -7.28 -1.96 -12.79
N ILE A 94 -7.83 -0.77 -12.60
CA ILE A 94 -8.96 -0.47 -11.73
C ILE A 94 -10.02 0.18 -12.61
N ALA A 95 -11.19 -0.46 -12.69
CA ALA A 95 -12.31 0.05 -13.47
C ALA A 95 -12.77 1.45 -13.00
N PRO A 96 -13.50 2.19 -13.84
CA PRO A 96 -14.15 3.44 -13.43
C PRO A 96 -14.95 3.29 -12.15
N GLU A 97 -14.88 4.31 -11.28
CA GLU A 97 -15.69 4.43 -10.06
C GLU A 97 -15.67 3.17 -9.16
N SER A 98 -14.58 2.41 -9.23
CA SER A 98 -14.47 1.08 -8.61
C SER A 98 -13.39 1.05 -7.53
N THR A 99 -13.51 0.06 -6.65
CA THR A 99 -12.55 -0.21 -5.57
C THR A 99 -12.04 -1.63 -5.70
N VAL A 100 -10.73 -1.79 -5.54
CA VAL A 100 -10.09 -3.10 -5.44
C VAL A 100 -9.53 -3.28 -4.04
N ASP A 101 -9.57 -4.51 -3.54
CA ASP A 101 -9.16 -4.87 -2.19
C ASP A 101 -7.96 -5.83 -2.20
N THR A 102 -7.14 -5.73 -1.16
CA THR A 102 -6.08 -6.69 -0.85
C THR A 102 -5.95 -6.85 0.67
N VAL A 103 -5.31 -7.92 1.11
CA VAL A 103 -4.91 -8.12 2.50
C VAL A 103 -3.40 -8.16 2.56
N VAL A 104 -2.82 -7.35 3.44
CA VAL A 104 -1.38 -7.33 3.70
C VAL A 104 -1.12 -7.81 5.12
N THR A 105 -0.28 -8.84 5.24
CA THR A 105 0.25 -9.28 6.53
C THR A 105 1.58 -8.59 6.78
N LEU A 106 1.66 -7.85 7.89
CA LEU A 106 2.89 -7.25 8.39
C LEU A 106 3.74 -8.29 9.11
N PRO A 107 5.08 -8.19 9.05
CA PRO A 107 5.95 -9.09 9.79
C PRO A 107 5.69 -8.99 11.30
N PRO A 108 6.01 -10.03 12.08
CA PRO A 108 5.88 -9.98 13.54
C PRO A 108 6.66 -8.80 14.11
N MET A 109 5.99 -8.01 14.94
CA MET A 109 6.54 -6.77 15.49
C MET A 109 6.29 -6.67 17.00
N PRO A 110 7.07 -5.86 17.74
CA PRO A 110 6.96 -5.76 19.18
C PRO A 110 5.75 -4.94 19.60
N LEU A 111 4.61 -5.61 19.73
CA LEU A 111 3.37 -5.01 20.25
C LEU A 111 3.15 -5.46 21.69
N GLN A 112 3.07 -4.49 22.60
CA GLN A 112 2.85 -4.72 24.02
C GLN A 112 1.36 -4.95 24.31
N SER A 113 1.05 -5.97 25.11
CA SER A 113 -0.32 -6.20 25.60
C SER A 113 -0.79 -5.03 26.47
N GLY A 114 -2.06 -4.67 26.30
CA GLY A 114 -2.70 -3.54 26.96
C GLY A 114 -2.55 -2.21 26.23
N HIS A 115 -1.67 -2.09 25.24
CA HIS A 115 -1.41 -0.86 24.50
C HIS A 115 -2.35 -0.67 23.31
N ASP A 116 -2.66 0.59 23.02
CA ASP A 116 -3.34 1.05 21.82
C ASP A 116 -2.31 1.44 20.74
N PHE A 117 -2.57 1.01 19.52
CA PHE A 117 -1.70 1.21 18.35
C PHE A 117 -2.50 1.79 17.19
N SER A 118 -1.78 2.39 16.23
CA SER A 118 -2.34 2.82 14.96
C SER A 118 -1.50 2.37 13.76
N ILE A 119 -2.16 2.10 12.64
CA ILE A 119 -1.54 1.72 11.36
C ILE A 119 -1.99 2.70 10.28
N ARG A 120 -1.05 3.14 9.45
CA ARG A 120 -1.33 3.85 8.20
C ARG A 120 -0.48 3.32 7.07
N ALA A 121 -0.99 3.37 5.85
CA ALA A 121 -0.25 3.10 4.63
C ALA A 121 0.16 4.42 3.98
N GLN A 122 1.41 4.50 3.53
CA GLN A 122 1.94 5.65 2.81
C GLN A 122 3.00 5.20 1.82
N GLY A 123 3.22 5.99 0.78
CA GLY A 123 4.22 5.67 -0.20
C GLY A 123 4.13 6.57 -1.41
N ARG A 124 4.67 6.07 -2.52
CA ARG A 124 4.70 6.81 -3.78
C ARG A 124 4.19 5.95 -4.92
N TRP A 125 3.28 6.51 -5.70
CA TRP A 125 2.91 6.02 -7.00
C TRP A 125 4.10 6.12 -7.96
N HIS A 126 4.61 4.97 -8.38
CA HIS A 126 5.74 4.89 -9.32
C HIS A 126 5.32 5.17 -10.77
N ALA A 127 4.11 4.78 -11.13
CA ALA A 127 3.47 5.06 -12.41
C ALA A 127 1.96 4.79 -12.30
N VAL A 128 1.15 5.74 -12.76
CA VAL A 128 -0.30 5.64 -12.91
C VAL A 128 -0.69 6.21 -14.27
N TRP A 129 -1.49 5.48 -15.03
CA TRP A 129 -2.00 5.88 -16.34
C TRP A 129 -3.52 5.88 -16.31
N GLU A 130 -4.14 6.97 -16.74
CA GLU A 130 -5.60 7.08 -16.93
C GLU A 130 -6.03 6.40 -18.24
N THR A 131 -5.75 5.11 -18.35
CA THR A 131 -6.00 4.28 -19.54
C THR A 131 -6.11 2.81 -19.11
N PRO A 132 -6.85 1.96 -19.86
CA PRO A 132 -6.84 0.53 -19.59
C PRO A 132 -5.47 -0.09 -19.88
N VAL A 133 -5.18 -1.25 -19.27
CA VAL A 133 -3.88 -1.94 -19.39
C VAL A 133 -3.58 -2.34 -20.83
N SER A 134 -4.61 -2.56 -21.66
CA SER A 134 -4.50 -2.88 -23.09
C SER A 134 -3.77 -1.80 -23.89
N ASP A 135 -3.83 -0.55 -23.43
CA ASP A 135 -3.33 0.63 -24.14
C ASP A 135 -1.91 1.03 -23.66
N ILE A 136 -1.35 0.19 -22.77
CA ILE A 136 0.01 0.30 -22.27
C ILE A 136 0.90 -0.65 -23.07
N HIS A 137 1.54 -0.10 -24.09
CA HIS A 137 2.48 -0.83 -24.94
C HIS A 137 3.90 -0.82 -24.37
N ASN A 138 4.76 -1.72 -24.87
CA ASN A 138 6.12 -1.94 -24.36
C ASN A 138 6.94 -0.65 -24.22
N ASP A 139 6.88 0.25 -25.21
CA ASP A 139 7.65 1.50 -25.18
C ASP A 139 7.30 2.37 -23.96
N LYS A 140 6.02 2.41 -23.57
CA LYS A 140 5.56 3.10 -22.36
C LYS A 140 6.06 2.42 -21.09
N LEU A 141 6.12 1.08 -21.06
CA LEU A 141 6.57 0.30 -19.89
C LEU A 141 8.07 0.39 -19.65
N GLU A 142 8.88 0.47 -20.71
CA GLU A 142 10.34 0.57 -20.59
C GLU A 142 10.77 1.87 -19.90
N GLN A 143 10.07 2.97 -20.19
CA GLN A 143 10.41 4.30 -19.69
C GLN A 143 9.46 4.78 -18.59
N LEU A 144 8.37 4.05 -18.34
CA LEU A 144 7.24 4.52 -17.54
C LEU A 144 6.80 5.92 -17.97
N SER A 145 6.72 6.13 -19.30
CA SER A 145 6.36 7.41 -19.91
C SER A 145 4.86 7.64 -19.79
N ASP A 146 4.47 8.92 -19.84
CA ASP A 146 3.07 9.37 -19.77
C ASP A 146 2.32 8.91 -18.50
N ALA A 147 3.07 8.46 -17.50
CA ALA A 147 2.54 8.04 -16.22
C ALA A 147 2.65 9.17 -15.20
N ASP A 148 1.56 9.40 -14.47
CA ASP A 148 1.57 10.25 -13.31
C ASP A 148 2.29 9.57 -12.14
N ARG A 149 2.86 10.42 -11.28
CA ARG A 149 3.59 10.05 -10.08
C ARG A 149 3.20 10.99 -8.97
N GLY A 150 3.16 10.48 -7.75
CA GLY A 150 2.84 11.28 -6.60
C GLY A 150 2.88 10.44 -5.33
N ASP A 151 2.82 11.10 -4.20
CA ASP A 151 2.75 10.40 -2.92
C ASP A 151 1.29 10.06 -2.59
N PHE A 152 1.10 9.04 -1.76
CA PHE A 152 -0.19 8.70 -1.19
C PHE A 152 -0.08 8.50 0.32
N GLU A 153 -1.19 8.72 1.00
CA GLU A 153 -1.38 8.39 2.40
C GLU A 153 -2.81 7.86 2.57
N SER A 154 -2.99 6.84 3.39
CA SER A 154 -4.30 6.30 3.75
C SER A 154 -4.87 6.97 4.99
N ASN A 155 -6.12 6.65 5.31
CA ASN A 155 -6.62 6.83 6.67
C ASN A 155 -5.78 6.02 7.69
N THR A 156 -5.86 6.45 8.95
CA THR A 156 -5.29 5.73 10.10
C THR A 156 -6.30 4.75 10.67
N VAL A 157 -5.85 3.55 11.00
CA VAL A 157 -6.65 2.50 11.66
C VAL A 157 -6.09 2.26 13.04
N GLN A 158 -6.93 2.33 14.08
CA GLN A 158 -6.55 2.07 15.46
C GLN A 158 -6.92 0.66 15.87
N PHE A 159 -6.09 0.04 16.70
CA PHE A 159 -6.32 -1.29 17.25
C PHE A 159 -5.62 -1.46 18.60
N ARG A 160 -6.08 -2.41 19.40
CA ARG A 160 -5.52 -2.69 20.72
C ARG A 160 -5.02 -4.13 20.78
N ILE A 161 -3.90 -4.34 21.48
CA ILE A 161 -3.45 -5.68 21.84
C ILE A 161 -3.95 -6.00 23.25
N GLU A 162 -4.61 -7.16 23.38
CA GLU A 162 -5.03 -7.72 24.66
C GLU A 162 -3.97 -8.67 25.23
#